data_AF-A0A956G0P2-F1
#
_entry.id   AF-A0A956G0P2-F1
#
_cell.length_a   1.000
_cell.length_b   1.000
_cell.length_c   1.000
_cell.angle_alpha   90.00
_cell.angle_beta   90.00
_cell.angle_gamma   90.00
#
_symmetry.space_group_name_H-M   'P 1'
#
loop_
_entity.id
_entity.type
_entity.pdbx_description
1 polymer ?
#
loop_
_entity_poly.entity_id
_entity_poly.type
_entity_poly.pdbx_seq_one_letter_code
_entity_poly.pdbx_strand_id
1 'polypeptide(L)'
;METRKTEQQQRASEDERRNTPDAASASADASSSPTTKKVATATKKGTVKKKPRVSKNNVRKLRTERMMSKAELARRAGLSTLTIDRVEKGMPCRMDTKRKILEALGLTPSDRVAVFGEED
;
A
#
# COMPACT_ATOMS: atom_id res chain seq x y z
N MET A 1 -56.49 -27.79 -28.76
CA MET A 1 -56.61 -27.22 -27.40
C MET A 1 -55.74 -28.05 -26.46
N GLU A 2 -54.44 -28.23 -26.77
CA GLU A 2 -53.36 -27.26 -26.45
C GLU A 2 -53.30 -26.98 -24.94
N THR A 3 -52.20 -27.17 -24.21
CA THR A 3 -50.81 -27.44 -24.59
C THR A 3 -50.12 -27.96 -23.32
N ARG A 4 -49.31 -29.02 -23.49
CA ARG A 4 -48.38 -29.56 -22.50
C ARG A 4 -47.27 -28.54 -22.28
N LYS A 5 -47.02 -28.13 -21.04
CA LYS A 5 -45.82 -27.35 -20.70
C LYS A 5 -44.64 -28.31 -20.52
N THR A 6 -43.88 -28.41 -21.61
CA THR A 6 -42.45 -28.72 -21.74
C THR A 6 -41.62 -28.32 -20.51
N GLU A 7 -40.80 -29.21 -19.94
CA GLU A 7 -39.47 -29.64 -20.42
C GLU A 7 -38.35 -28.73 -19.88
N GLN A 8 -37.21 -29.36 -19.58
CA GLN A 8 -35.92 -28.87 -19.03
C GLN A 8 -35.80 -28.99 -17.49
N GLN A 9 -35.09 -29.96 -16.88
CA GLN A 9 -33.87 -30.70 -17.28
C GLN A 9 -32.72 -29.69 -17.53
N GLN A 10 -31.55 -29.66 -16.86
CA GLN A 10 -30.64 -30.70 -16.38
C GLN A 10 -29.59 -30.14 -15.40
N ARG A 11 -28.96 -31.06 -14.66
CA ARG A 11 -27.68 -30.96 -13.94
C ARG A 11 -26.50 -30.70 -14.90
N ALA A 12 -25.45 -29.97 -14.48
CA ALA A 12 -24.04 -30.21 -14.89
C ALA A 12 -23.02 -29.33 -14.11
N SER A 13 -21.90 -29.97 -13.69
CA SER A 13 -20.50 -29.51 -13.48
C SER A 13 -20.21 -28.21 -12.68
N GLU A 14 -19.53 -28.23 -11.53
CA GLU A 14 -18.06 -28.43 -11.32
C GLU A 14 -17.11 -27.53 -12.14
N ASP A 15 -16.16 -26.93 -11.40
CA ASP A 15 -14.90 -26.29 -11.82
C ASP A 15 -14.96 -24.91 -12.54
N GLU A 16 -14.57 -23.85 -11.82
CA GLU A 16 -13.50 -22.89 -12.23
C GLU A 16 -13.25 -21.92 -11.05
N ARG A 17 -12.25 -22.15 -10.20
CA ARG A 17 -10.91 -21.55 -10.29
C ARG A 17 -10.91 -20.02 -10.51
N ARG A 18 -10.38 -19.31 -9.51
CA ARG A 18 -9.65 -18.02 -9.61
C ARG A 18 -10.39 -16.87 -10.31
N ASN A 19 -11.13 -16.09 -9.53
CA ASN A 19 -11.38 -14.71 -9.88
C ASN A 19 -10.16 -13.84 -9.51
N THR A 20 -9.21 -13.72 -10.44
CA THR A 20 -8.27 -12.60 -10.50
C THR A 20 -8.57 -11.82 -11.77
N PRO A 21 -8.95 -10.55 -11.64
CA PRO A 21 -8.50 -9.58 -12.64
C PRO A 21 -8.18 -8.23 -12.00
N ASP A 22 -6.90 -7.87 -11.94
CA ASP A 22 -6.51 -6.49 -12.26
C ASP A 22 -5.02 -6.46 -12.65
N ALA A 23 -4.77 -6.88 -13.88
CA ALA A 23 -3.57 -6.51 -14.60
C ALA A 23 -4.02 -5.92 -15.94
N ALA A 24 -3.55 -4.69 -16.18
CA ALA A 24 -3.58 -3.92 -17.41
C ALA A 24 -4.88 -3.14 -17.72
N SER A 25 -4.86 -1.86 -17.35
CA SER A 25 -5.17 -0.81 -18.32
C SER A 25 -4.05 0.22 -18.33
N ALA A 26 -3.24 0.15 -19.38
CA ALA A 26 -2.47 1.26 -19.86
C ALA A 26 -3.42 2.24 -20.57
N SER A 27 -3.37 3.51 -20.20
CA SER A 27 -3.73 4.60 -21.11
C SER A 27 -2.78 5.76 -20.88
N ALA A 28 -2.00 6.03 -21.92
CA ALA A 28 -1.41 7.32 -22.18
C ALA A 28 -2.53 8.32 -22.50
N ASP A 29 -2.44 9.55 -22.00
CA ASP A 29 -2.42 10.78 -22.82
C ASP A 29 -2.28 12.00 -21.90
N ALA A 30 -2.09 13.16 -22.50
CA ALA A 30 -1.25 14.24 -22.07
C ALA A 30 -1.96 15.31 -21.22
N SER A 31 -1.11 16.10 -20.54
CA SER A 31 -1.25 17.55 -20.39
C SER A 31 -2.50 18.10 -19.69
N SER A 32 -2.34 18.54 -18.44
CA SER A 32 -2.56 19.96 -18.13
C SER A 32 -2.03 20.31 -16.74
N SER A 33 -0.98 21.14 -16.75
CA SER A 33 -0.58 21.96 -15.61
C SER A 33 -1.72 22.94 -15.25
N PRO A 34 -1.74 23.43 -14.00
CA PRO A 34 -1.66 24.88 -13.86
C PRO A 34 -0.46 25.26 -12.99
N THR A 35 0.55 25.80 -13.66
CA THR A 35 1.58 26.63 -13.08
C THR A 35 0.98 27.98 -12.68
N THR A 36 0.83 28.25 -11.39
CA THR A 36 0.90 29.63 -10.90
C THR A 36 2.16 29.81 -10.09
N LYS A 37 3.10 30.51 -10.73
CA LYS A 37 4.31 31.07 -10.15
C LYS A 37 3.99 31.78 -8.83
N LYS A 38 4.74 31.50 -7.77
CA LYS A 38 5.04 32.52 -6.77
C LYS A 38 6.44 32.34 -6.16
N VAL A 39 7.33 33.15 -6.73
CA VAL A 39 8.36 33.96 -6.07
C VAL A 39 9.41 33.25 -5.22
N ALA A 40 10.64 33.42 -5.68
CA ALA A 40 11.87 33.22 -4.96
C ALA A 40 11.91 34.00 -3.65
N THR A 41 12.33 33.33 -2.57
CA THR A 41 13.25 33.92 -1.61
C THR A 41 14.23 32.85 -1.17
N ALA A 42 15.50 33.02 -1.56
CA ALA A 42 16.61 32.32 -0.97
C ALA A 42 16.65 32.64 0.53
N THR A 43 16.55 31.61 1.35
CA THR A 43 17.00 31.70 2.74
C THR A 43 17.89 30.50 2.98
N LYS A 44 19.20 30.69 2.74
CA LYS A 44 20.26 29.79 3.21
C LYS A 44 20.21 29.81 4.75
N LYS A 45 19.43 28.91 5.35
CA LYS A 45 19.57 28.57 6.76
C LYS A 45 20.34 27.25 6.82
N GLY A 46 21.61 27.34 7.22
CA GLY A 46 22.42 26.19 7.59
C GLY A 46 21.79 25.50 8.79
N THR A 47 20.88 24.56 8.54
CA THR A 47 20.41 23.65 9.56
C THR A 47 21.52 22.64 9.79
N VAL A 48 22.16 22.71 10.95
CA VAL A 48 23.03 21.66 11.48
C VAL A 48 22.33 20.32 11.23
N LYS A 49 22.87 19.49 10.32
CA LYS A 49 22.30 18.19 9.96
C LYS A 49 22.39 17.27 11.19
N LYS A 50 21.41 17.38 12.11
CA LYS A 50 21.24 16.39 13.16
C LYS A 50 20.96 15.07 12.47
N LYS A 51 21.86 14.09 12.67
CA LYS A 51 21.68 12.72 12.21
C LYS A 51 20.29 12.27 12.69
N PRO A 52 19.37 11.86 11.80
CA PRO A 52 18.05 11.43 12.23
C PRO A 52 18.26 10.28 13.21
N ARG A 53 17.70 10.42 14.42
CA ARG A 53 17.66 9.32 15.37
C ARG A 53 16.77 8.27 14.71
N VAL A 54 17.38 7.16 14.32
CA VAL A 54 16.67 6.04 13.71
C VAL A 54 15.71 5.53 14.79
N SER A 55 14.40 5.78 14.62
CA SER A 55 13.40 5.21 15.50
C SER A 55 13.46 3.69 15.34
N LYS A 56 13.53 2.97 16.46
CA LYS A 56 13.55 1.51 16.45
C LYS A 56 12.15 1.03 16.07
N ASN A 57 12.02 0.42 14.90
CA ASN A 57 10.76 -0.10 14.38
C ASN A 57 10.81 -1.63 14.25
N ASN A 58 9.62 -2.25 14.29
CA ASN A 58 9.49 -3.70 14.14
C ASN A 58 8.99 -4.12 12.75
N VAL A 59 8.74 -3.15 11.85
CA VAL A 59 8.22 -3.38 10.49
C VAL A 59 9.04 -4.44 9.73
N ARG A 60 10.37 -4.37 9.77
CA ARG A 60 11.24 -5.35 9.09
C ARG A 60 11.10 -6.76 9.68
N LYS A 61 10.97 -6.87 11.00
CA LYS A 61 10.79 -8.16 11.70
C LYS A 61 9.44 -8.77 11.32
N LEU A 62 8.36 -8.02 11.48
CA LEU A 62 6.99 -8.42 11.14
C LEU A 62 6.84 -8.80 9.66
N ARG A 63 7.54 -8.10 8.77
CA ARG A 63 7.60 -8.45 7.35
C ARG A 63 8.26 -9.81 7.13
N THR A 64 9.38 -10.06 7.79
CA THR A 64 10.18 -11.29 7.62
C THR A 64 9.48 -12.50 8.26
N GLU A 65 8.85 -12.31 9.43
CA GLU A 65 8.02 -13.32 10.10
C GLU A 65 6.86 -13.79 9.22
N ARG A 66 6.26 -12.88 8.43
CA ARG A 66 5.21 -13.21 7.46
C ARG A 66 5.75 -13.63 6.08
N MET A 67 7.06 -13.88 5.95
CA MET A 67 7.73 -14.27 4.70
C MET A 67 7.50 -13.32 3.50
N MET A 68 7.20 -12.05 3.75
CA MET A 68 6.96 -11.08 2.68
C MET A 68 8.25 -10.42 2.22
N SER A 69 8.43 -10.25 0.91
CA SER A 69 9.48 -9.36 0.39
C SER A 69 9.09 -7.90 0.58
N LYS A 70 10.06 -6.97 0.51
CA LYS A 70 9.79 -5.51 0.55
C LYS A 70 8.82 -5.08 -0.54
N ALA A 71 8.99 -5.63 -1.74
CA ALA A 71 8.13 -5.37 -2.88
C ALA A 71 6.72 -5.94 -2.68
N GLU A 72 6.60 -7.09 -2.02
CA GLU A 72 5.29 -7.66 -1.73
C GLU A 72 4.53 -6.83 -0.69
N LEU A 73 5.18 -6.41 0.39
CA LEU A 73 4.55 -5.52 1.37
C LEU A 73 4.11 -4.20 0.73
N ALA A 74 4.95 -3.64 -0.15
CA ALA A 74 4.64 -2.44 -0.90
C ALA A 74 3.40 -2.60 -1.80
N ARG A 75 3.30 -3.72 -2.53
CA ARG A 75 2.14 -4.04 -3.37
C ARG A 75 0.86 -4.20 -2.55
N ARG A 76 0.92 -4.96 -1.44
CA ARG A 76 -0.23 -5.17 -0.53
C ARG A 76 -0.71 -3.86 0.09
N ALA A 77 0.21 -2.98 0.46
CA ALA A 77 -0.10 -1.69 1.07
C ALA A 77 -0.46 -0.59 0.05
N GLY A 78 -0.32 -0.82 -1.26
CA GLY A 78 -0.47 0.23 -2.27
C GLY A 78 0.54 1.37 -2.09
N LEU A 79 1.78 1.03 -1.75
CA LEU A 79 2.89 1.95 -1.52
C LEU A 79 4.05 1.67 -2.47
N SER A 80 4.95 2.65 -2.64
CA SER A 80 6.22 2.44 -3.31
C SER A 80 7.18 1.64 -2.44
N THR A 81 8.00 0.78 -3.07
CA THR A 81 9.10 0.06 -2.40
C THR A 81 10.03 0.99 -1.64
N LEU A 82 10.32 2.16 -2.21
CA LEU A 82 11.14 3.19 -1.57
C LEU A 82 10.50 3.74 -0.29
N THR A 83 9.17 3.82 -0.23
CA THR A 83 8.47 4.26 0.98
C THR A 83 8.60 3.21 2.08
N ILE A 84 8.42 1.93 1.76
CA ILE A 84 8.65 0.83 2.72
C ILE A 84 10.09 0.83 3.22
N ASP A 85 11.07 0.99 2.33
CA ASP A 85 12.48 1.07 2.70
C ASP A 85 12.79 2.23 3.65
N ARG A 86 12.14 3.38 3.45
CA ARG A 86 12.30 4.54 4.33
C ARG A 86 11.67 4.27 5.69
N VAL A 87 10.47 3.72 5.70
CA VAL A 87 9.76 3.35 6.92
C VAL A 87 10.56 2.31 7.71
N GLU A 88 11.11 1.27 7.07
CA GLU A 88 11.98 0.27 7.71
C GLU A 88 13.26 0.85 8.31
N LYS A 89 13.74 1.99 7.80
CA LYS A 89 14.89 2.72 8.35
C LYS A 89 14.52 3.68 9.49
N GLY A 90 13.27 3.69 9.95
CA GLY A 90 12.80 4.56 11.03
C GLY A 90 12.66 6.03 10.60
N MET A 91 12.37 6.28 9.32
CA MET A 91 11.99 7.63 8.88
C MET A 91 10.51 7.89 9.17
N PRO A 92 10.15 9.12 9.60
CA PRO A 92 8.77 9.47 9.86
C PRO A 92 7.94 9.36 8.57
N CYS A 93 6.72 8.84 8.71
CA CYS A 93 5.78 8.69 7.61
C CYS A 93 4.39 9.19 8.00
N ARG A 94 3.55 9.45 6.99
CA ARG A 94 2.17 9.92 7.22
C ARG A 94 1.31 8.83 7.85
N MET A 95 0.28 9.24 8.60
CA MET A 95 -0.68 8.32 9.23
C MET A 95 -1.36 7.39 8.22
N ASP A 96 -1.69 7.88 7.01
CA ASP A 96 -2.21 7.04 5.92
C ASP A 96 -1.24 5.90 5.54
N THR A 97 0.06 6.19 5.53
CA THR A 97 1.08 5.18 5.22
C THR A 97 1.18 4.15 6.33
N LYS A 98 1.15 4.58 7.59
CA LYS A 98 1.12 3.68 8.75
C LYS A 98 -0.10 2.76 8.69
N ARG A 99 -1.28 3.32 8.40
CA ARG A 99 -2.54 2.58 8.25
C ARG A 99 -2.45 1.51 7.16
N LYS A 100 -2.01 1.88 5.96
CA LYS A 100 -1.82 0.96 4.82
C LYS A 100 -0.86 -0.19 5.13
N ILE A 101 0.22 0.09 5.86
CA ILE A 101 1.18 -0.95 6.26
C ILE A 101 0.56 -1.89 7.30
N LEU A 102 -0.20 -1.37 8.26
CA LEU A 102 -0.90 -2.20 9.26
C LEU A 102 -1.94 -3.10 8.60
N GLU A 103 -2.73 -2.57 7.68
CA GLU A 103 -3.70 -3.35 6.90
C GLU A 103 -3.02 -4.44 6.07
N ALA A 104 -1.89 -4.14 5.42
CA ALA A 104 -1.11 -5.13 4.66
C ALA A 104 -0.49 -6.23 5.53
N LEU A 105 -0.21 -5.92 6.80
CA LEU A 105 0.23 -6.87 7.81
C LEU A 105 -0.94 -7.60 8.49
N GLY A 106 -2.20 -7.22 8.23
CA GLY A 106 -3.36 -7.79 8.92
C GLY A 106 -3.41 -7.42 10.41
N LEU A 107 -2.92 -6.24 10.76
CA LEU A 107 -2.93 -5.69 12.12
C LEU A 107 -3.95 -4.56 12.25
N THR A 108 -4.36 -4.28 13.48
CA THR A 108 -5.29 -3.18 13.76
C THR A 108 -4.53 -1.87 13.93
N PRO A 109 -5.17 -0.70 13.73
CA PRO A 109 -4.55 0.60 14.01
C PRO A 109 -4.13 0.78 15.47
N SER A 110 -4.68 -0.02 16.40
CA SER A 110 -4.28 -0.05 17.81
C SER A 110 -2.87 -0.61 18.00
N ASP A 111 -2.44 -1.53 17.13
CA ASP A 111 -1.12 -2.17 17.19
C ASP A 111 0.01 -1.25 16.67
N ARG A 112 -0.31 -0.02 16.25
CA ARG A 112 0.65 0.93 15.67
C ARG A 112 1.88 1.12 16.55
N VAL A 113 1.70 1.14 17.88
CA VAL A 113 2.77 1.38 18.85
C VAL A 113 3.73 0.19 18.88
N ALA A 114 3.21 -1.03 18.75
CA ALA A 114 4.04 -2.24 18.68
C ALA A 114 4.82 -2.33 17.36
N VAL A 115 4.27 -1.80 16.26
CA VAL A 115 4.86 -1.88 14.91
C VAL A 115 5.89 -0.77 14.66
N PHE A 116 5.54 0.48 14.98
CA PHE A 116 6.35 1.67 14.68
C PHE A 116 7.10 2.22 15.90
N GLY A 117 6.72 1.83 17.13
CA GLY A 117 7.28 2.36 18.37
C GLY A 117 6.46 3.53 18.95
N GLU A 118 6.81 3.96 20.16
CA GLU A 118 6.16 5.08 20.87
C GLU A 118 6.64 6.46 20.38
N GLU A 119 7.79 6.54 19.69
CA GLU A 119 8.42 7.79 19.26
C GLU A 119 7.93 8.31 17.89
N ASP A 120 6.80 7.78 17.39
CA ASP A 120 6.29 7.96 16.02
C ASP A 120 4.89 8.60 15.94
#